data_AF-A0A3D0W493-F1
#
_entry.id   AF-A0A3D0W493-F1
#
_cell.length_a   1.000
_cell.length_b   1.000
_cell.length_c   1.000
_cell.angle_alpha   90.00
_cell.angle_beta   90.00
_cell.angle_gamma   90.00
#
_symmetry.space_group_name_H-M   'P 1'
#
loop_
_entity.id
_entity.type
_entity.pdbx_description
1 polymer ?
#
loop_
_entity_poly.entity_id
_entity_poly.type
_entity_poly.pdbx_seq_one_letter_code
_entity_poly.pdbx_strand_id
1 'polypeptide(L)'
;MKFLFKLIVLPILTILAIPLIFLALTYKSVTIPADDFDGTATSFDLTAMISEEMDAFLAENDSTSTLGLAFSQKDANLMLKGTFLELNPLFLDETADALDKDYVISDTVMGLTYGYQGSWVRFIDDVVEIESGLHLKYSSFTFKTRILITFRLEATTEAVSLKLEKLTIGNLPLAWLFGTVSWAAEQITGNDIEAIINDQLNGLATFDPVEREILLDIPTLVETQMADDPQSAALVNSLLAFISENELLAIGFEDEEFAASLALGKTKDATAPFTLPLVDQIVDEADMQSILASKANAIILSTLTATPENPYPFIEL
;
A
#
# COMPACT_ATOMS: atom_id res chain seq x y z
N MET A 1 46.37 33.42 -28.22
CA MET A 1 45.04 32.90 -28.65
C MET A 1 44.53 31.74 -27.78
N LYS A 2 45.25 30.62 -27.60
CA LYS A 2 44.76 29.49 -26.77
C LYS A 2 44.47 29.85 -25.30
N PHE A 3 45.24 30.77 -24.71
CA PHE A 3 45.04 31.23 -23.32
C PHE A 3 43.80 32.14 -23.17
N LEU A 4 43.64 33.13 -24.07
CA LEU A 4 42.46 34.01 -24.09
C LEU A 4 41.17 33.24 -24.37
N PHE A 5 41.23 32.23 -25.25
CA PHE A 5 40.10 31.33 -25.52
C PHE A 5 39.71 30.54 -24.26
N LYS A 6 40.68 29.94 -23.55
CA LYS A 6 40.39 29.21 -22.30
C LYS A 6 39.90 30.12 -21.17
N LEU A 7 40.38 31.37 -21.10
CA LEU A 7 40.04 32.29 -20.01
C LEU A 7 38.70 33.02 -20.20
N ILE A 8 38.29 33.27 -21.45
CA ILE A 8 37.07 34.07 -21.74
C ILE A 8 36.00 33.21 -22.41
N VAL A 9 36.35 32.41 -23.42
CA VAL A 9 35.35 31.66 -24.19
C VAL A 9 34.83 30.46 -23.40
N LEU A 10 35.69 29.80 -22.61
CA LEU A 10 35.29 28.63 -21.83
C LEU A 10 34.28 28.97 -20.72
N PRO A 11 34.46 30.04 -19.90
CA PRO A 11 33.43 30.46 -18.95
C PRO A 11 32.10 30.86 -19.60
N ILE A 12 32.15 31.59 -20.72
CA ILE A 12 30.93 32.00 -21.46
C ILE A 12 30.22 30.76 -22.01
N LEU A 13 30.95 29.81 -22.60
CA LEU A 13 30.39 28.53 -23.04
C LEU A 13 29.79 27.75 -21.89
N THR A 14 30.44 27.71 -20.72
CA THR A 14 29.89 27.03 -19.53
C THR A 14 28.60 27.69 -19.04
N ILE A 15 28.56 29.03 -18.98
CA ILE A 15 27.36 29.79 -18.59
C ILE A 15 26.19 29.53 -19.57
N LEU A 16 26.46 29.41 -20.87
CA LEU A 16 25.44 29.10 -21.88
C LEU A 16 25.06 27.61 -21.90
N ALA A 17 26.01 26.71 -21.62
CA ALA A 17 25.80 25.27 -21.68
C ALA A 17 25.01 24.76 -20.48
N ILE A 18 25.23 25.30 -19.26
CA ILE A 18 24.54 24.82 -18.05
C ILE A 18 23.01 24.90 -18.19
N PRO A 19 22.39 26.03 -18.60
CA PRO A 19 20.95 26.11 -18.79
C PRO A 19 20.45 25.14 -19.88
N LEU A 20 21.20 24.96 -20.96
CA LEU A 20 20.85 24.02 -22.03
C LEU A 20 20.90 22.57 -21.56
N ILE A 21 21.91 22.20 -20.76
CA ILE A 21 22.01 20.89 -20.13
C ILE A 21 20.85 20.69 -19.16
N PHE A 22 20.53 21.69 -18.33
CA PHE A 22 19.41 21.62 -17.40
C PHE A 22 18.07 21.42 -18.13
N LEU A 23 17.82 22.18 -19.19
CA LEU A 23 16.64 21.99 -20.05
C LEU A 23 16.62 20.61 -20.69
N ALA A 24 17.75 20.10 -21.16
CA ALA A 24 17.83 18.76 -21.74
C ALA A 24 17.57 17.65 -20.70
N LEU A 25 18.09 17.79 -19.48
CA LEU A 25 17.87 16.84 -18.39
C LEU A 25 16.43 16.87 -17.88
N THR A 26 15.81 18.06 -17.83
CA THR A 26 14.41 18.22 -17.40
C THR A 26 13.40 17.97 -18.52
N TYR A 27 13.84 17.80 -19.77
CA TYR A 27 12.94 17.50 -20.88
C TYR A 27 12.46 16.04 -20.81
N LYS A 28 11.13 15.86 -20.80
CA LYS A 28 10.48 14.56 -21.00
C LYS A 28 9.06 14.80 -21.48
N SER A 29 8.73 14.29 -22.66
CA SER A 29 7.35 14.30 -23.15
C SER A 29 6.59 13.14 -22.53
N VAL A 30 5.39 13.43 -22.05
CA VAL A 30 4.42 12.47 -21.53
C VAL A 30 3.07 12.71 -22.19
N THR A 31 2.20 11.71 -22.12
CA THR A 31 0.82 11.79 -22.60
C THR A 31 -0.06 11.25 -21.49
N ILE A 32 -1.13 11.98 -21.16
CA ILE A 32 -2.11 11.51 -20.18
C ILE A 32 -2.79 10.24 -20.73
N PRO A 33 -2.95 9.17 -19.91
CA PRO A 33 -3.66 7.96 -20.32
C PRO A 33 -5.17 8.23 -20.30
N ALA A 34 -5.72 8.85 -21.35
CA ALA A 34 -7.11 9.31 -21.39
C ALA A 34 -8.13 8.17 -21.12
N ASP A 35 -7.81 6.93 -21.50
CA ASP A 35 -8.66 5.75 -21.28
C ASP A 35 -8.87 5.46 -19.79
N ASP A 36 -7.89 5.76 -18.93
CA ASP A 36 -7.98 5.60 -17.47
C ASP A 36 -8.89 6.66 -16.82
N PHE A 37 -9.20 7.73 -17.56
CA PHE A 37 -10.11 8.79 -17.16
C PHE A 37 -11.51 8.61 -17.78
N ASP A 38 -11.75 7.56 -18.56
CA ASP A 38 -13.06 7.33 -19.16
C ASP A 38 -14.06 6.76 -18.15
N GLY A 39 -15.21 7.42 -18.02
CA GLY A 39 -16.22 7.13 -17.01
C GLY A 39 -16.58 8.33 -16.12
N THR A 40 -17.40 8.04 -15.12
CA THR A 40 -17.85 9.00 -14.10
C THR A 40 -17.16 8.67 -12.79
N ALA A 41 -16.68 9.69 -12.07
CA ALA A 41 -16.16 9.51 -10.73
C ALA A 41 -17.24 8.88 -9.83
N THR A 42 -17.02 7.63 -9.43
CA THR A 42 -17.85 6.93 -8.46
C THR A 42 -17.38 7.29 -7.05
N SER A 43 -18.34 7.58 -6.17
CA SER A 43 -18.03 7.75 -4.75
C SER A 43 -17.63 6.40 -4.15
N PHE A 44 -16.45 6.32 -3.54
CA PHE A 44 -16.03 5.16 -2.77
C PHE A 44 -16.73 5.13 -1.41
N ASP A 45 -17.59 4.14 -1.20
CA ASP A 45 -18.17 3.85 0.10
C ASP A 45 -17.53 2.58 0.67
N LEU A 46 -16.49 2.79 1.48
CA LEU A 46 -15.75 1.71 2.14
C LEU A 46 -16.66 0.82 3.00
N THR A 47 -17.71 1.39 3.60
CA THR A 47 -18.62 0.63 4.46
C THR A 47 -19.49 -0.29 3.63
N ALA A 48 -20.00 0.19 2.49
CA ALA A 48 -20.76 -0.64 1.56
C ALA A 48 -19.90 -1.79 1.01
N MET A 49 -18.66 -1.50 0.60
CA MET A 49 -17.73 -2.53 0.10
C MET A 49 -17.44 -3.61 1.15
N ILE A 50 -17.10 -3.20 2.39
CA ILE A 50 -16.85 -4.16 3.47
C ILE A 50 -18.09 -5.02 3.75
N SER A 51 -19.28 -4.41 3.74
CA SER A 51 -20.52 -5.15 3.99
C SER A 51 -20.82 -6.15 2.90
N GLU A 52 -20.65 -5.77 1.62
CA GLU A 52 -20.89 -6.63 0.47
C GLU A 52 -19.91 -7.83 0.45
N GLU A 53 -18.63 -7.56 0.68
CA GLU A 53 -17.59 -8.58 0.76
C GLU A 53 -17.82 -9.52 1.95
N MET A 54 -18.25 -8.99 3.10
CA MET A 54 -18.58 -9.79 4.27
C MET A 54 -19.79 -10.68 4.01
N ASP A 55 -20.85 -10.15 3.41
CA ASP A 55 -22.06 -10.89 3.08
C ASP A 55 -21.75 -12.01 2.07
N ALA A 56 -20.93 -11.72 1.06
CA ALA A 56 -20.46 -12.71 0.10
C ALA A 56 -19.66 -13.83 0.78
N PHE A 57 -18.69 -13.47 1.63
CA PHE A 57 -17.88 -14.43 2.38
C PHE A 57 -18.73 -15.30 3.32
N LEU A 58 -19.73 -14.73 4.00
CA LEU A 58 -20.59 -15.47 4.92
C LEU A 58 -21.59 -16.38 4.19
N ALA A 59 -22.06 -15.99 3.00
CA ALA A 59 -23.00 -16.77 2.22
C ALA A 59 -22.38 -18.07 1.68
N GLU A 60 -21.16 -17.99 1.12
CA GLU A 60 -20.48 -19.13 0.51
C GLU A 60 -18.95 -18.94 0.61
N ASN A 61 -18.33 -19.63 1.58
CA ASN A 61 -16.86 -19.68 1.71
C ASN A 61 -16.33 -21.12 1.65
N ASP A 62 -15.05 -21.23 1.33
CA ASP A 62 -14.24 -22.43 1.42
C ASP A 62 -12.86 -22.12 2.04
N SER A 63 -11.93 -23.10 1.99
CA SER A 63 -10.59 -22.97 2.55
C SER A 63 -9.69 -21.95 1.82
N THR A 64 -10.12 -21.44 0.68
CA THR A 64 -9.40 -20.49 -0.17
C THR A 64 -10.04 -19.11 -0.25
N SER A 65 -11.26 -18.95 0.30
CA SER A 65 -11.97 -17.68 0.29
C SER A 65 -11.22 -16.59 1.03
N THR A 66 -11.23 -15.40 0.43
CA THR A 66 -10.67 -14.17 0.98
C THR A 66 -11.78 -13.15 1.18
N LEU A 67 -11.59 -12.25 2.15
CA LEU A 67 -12.35 -11.01 2.29
C LEU A 67 -11.43 -9.89 1.81
N GLY A 68 -11.73 -9.27 0.67
CA GLY A 68 -10.81 -8.34 0.01
C GLY A 68 -11.45 -7.00 -0.31
N LEU A 69 -10.70 -5.92 -0.08
CA LEU A 69 -11.02 -4.62 -0.63
C LEU A 69 -10.02 -4.32 -1.73
N ALA A 70 -10.51 -4.05 -2.94
CA ALA A 70 -9.67 -3.70 -4.07
C ALA A 70 -10.06 -2.31 -4.61
N PHE A 71 -9.08 -1.62 -5.17
CA PHE A 71 -9.21 -0.31 -5.78
C PHE A 71 -8.37 -0.26 -7.05
N SER A 72 -9.00 -0.01 -8.20
CA SER A 72 -8.29 -0.04 -9.48
C SER A 72 -7.54 1.26 -9.76
N GLN A 73 -6.52 1.20 -10.61
CA GLN A 73 -5.85 2.37 -11.17
C GLN A 73 -6.84 3.33 -11.84
N LYS A 74 -7.84 2.75 -12.53
CA LYS A 74 -8.91 3.51 -13.18
C LYS A 74 -9.74 4.28 -12.14
N ASP A 75 -10.08 3.67 -11.03
CA ASP A 75 -10.79 4.35 -9.94
C ASP A 75 -9.96 5.52 -9.39
N ALA A 76 -8.65 5.34 -9.21
CA ALA A 76 -7.72 6.40 -8.80
C ALA A 76 -7.78 7.60 -9.74
N ASN A 77 -7.70 7.33 -11.04
CA ASN A 77 -7.68 8.35 -12.07
C ASN A 77 -9.06 9.02 -12.25
N LEU A 78 -10.16 8.29 -12.07
CA LEU A 78 -11.51 8.87 -12.05
C LEU A 78 -11.72 9.79 -10.83
N MET A 79 -11.18 9.46 -9.66
CA MET A 79 -11.19 10.35 -8.50
C MET A 79 -10.41 11.65 -8.80
N LEU A 80 -9.22 11.54 -9.39
CA LEU A 80 -8.44 12.70 -9.82
C LEU A 80 -9.19 13.54 -10.87
N LYS A 81 -9.88 12.89 -11.81
CA LYS A 81 -10.72 13.56 -12.81
C LYS A 81 -11.77 14.45 -12.15
N GLY A 82 -12.41 13.96 -11.08
CA GLY A 82 -13.40 14.72 -10.32
C GLY A 82 -12.83 16.06 -9.86
N THR A 83 -11.66 16.04 -9.22
CA THR A 83 -10.94 17.25 -8.78
C THR A 83 -10.51 18.13 -9.95
N PHE A 84 -10.06 17.54 -11.06
CA PHE A 84 -9.64 18.31 -12.23
C PHE A 84 -10.80 19.05 -12.90
N LEU A 85 -11.99 18.43 -12.94
CA LEU A 85 -13.19 19.05 -13.50
C LEU A 85 -13.70 20.24 -12.67
N GLU A 86 -13.39 20.29 -11.36
CA GLU A 86 -13.64 21.49 -10.54
C GLU A 86 -12.79 22.68 -10.96
N LEU A 87 -11.56 22.43 -11.43
CA LEU A 87 -10.62 23.45 -11.89
C LEU A 87 -10.86 23.83 -13.36
N ASN A 88 -11.16 22.83 -14.20
CA ASN A 88 -11.45 23.01 -15.61
C ASN A 88 -12.56 22.03 -16.06
N PRO A 89 -13.82 22.50 -16.20
CA PRO A 89 -14.94 21.67 -16.63
C PRO A 89 -14.84 21.08 -18.03
N LEU A 90 -13.95 21.60 -18.88
CA LEU A 90 -13.74 21.16 -20.27
C LEU A 90 -12.57 20.18 -20.41
N PHE A 91 -11.93 19.81 -19.29
CA PHE A 91 -10.80 18.89 -19.29
C PHE A 91 -11.19 17.54 -19.92
N LEU A 92 -10.41 17.09 -20.91
CA LEU A 92 -10.65 15.90 -21.73
C LEU A 92 -11.98 15.90 -22.52
N ASP A 93 -12.62 17.05 -22.71
CA ASP A 93 -13.75 17.19 -23.64
C ASP A 93 -13.25 17.25 -25.08
N GLU A 94 -13.57 16.23 -25.89
CA GLU A 94 -13.13 16.15 -27.29
C GLU A 94 -13.63 17.32 -28.16
N THR A 95 -14.70 17.99 -27.74
CA THR A 95 -15.32 19.10 -28.46
C THR A 95 -14.74 20.48 -28.11
N ALA A 96 -13.96 20.56 -27.04
CA ALA A 96 -13.36 21.81 -26.58
C ALA A 96 -12.06 22.18 -27.35
N ASP A 97 -11.64 23.43 -27.22
CA ASP A 97 -10.37 23.89 -27.79
C ASP A 97 -9.17 23.22 -27.12
N ALA A 98 -8.05 23.15 -27.84
CA ALA A 98 -6.86 22.41 -27.38
C ALA A 98 -6.37 22.83 -25.98
N LEU A 99 -6.41 24.12 -25.63
CA LEU A 99 -5.97 24.56 -24.30
C LEU A 99 -6.92 24.11 -23.19
N ASP A 100 -8.22 24.11 -23.45
CA ASP A 100 -9.23 23.76 -22.45
C ASP A 100 -9.36 22.24 -22.30
N LYS A 101 -9.15 21.47 -23.36
CA LYS A 101 -9.22 20.01 -23.26
C LYS A 101 -7.92 19.36 -22.77
N ASP A 102 -6.75 19.89 -23.15
CA ASP A 102 -5.45 19.22 -22.92
C ASP A 102 -4.83 19.55 -21.55
N TYR A 103 -5.37 20.54 -20.81
CA TYR A 103 -4.77 21.02 -19.56
C TYR A 103 -5.81 21.23 -18.45
N VAL A 104 -5.51 20.75 -17.24
CA VAL A 104 -6.30 21.04 -16.04
C VAL A 104 -6.16 22.50 -15.64
N ILE A 105 -4.94 23.05 -15.75
CA ILE A 105 -4.67 24.48 -15.51
C ILE A 105 -3.80 24.98 -16.66
N SER A 106 -4.22 26.06 -17.31
CA SER A 106 -3.36 26.78 -18.24
C SER A 106 -3.53 28.28 -18.09
N ASP A 107 -2.45 29.03 -18.32
CA ASP A 107 -2.50 30.48 -18.39
C ASP A 107 -1.40 31.00 -19.33
N THR A 108 -1.61 32.20 -19.88
CA THR A 108 -0.68 32.87 -20.78
C THR A 108 -0.25 34.21 -20.22
N VAL A 109 1.02 34.30 -19.85
CA VAL A 109 1.62 35.53 -19.30
C VAL A 109 2.76 35.96 -20.20
N MET A 110 2.68 37.20 -20.72
CA MET A 110 3.72 37.79 -21.58
C MET A 110 4.13 36.93 -22.80
N GLY A 111 3.17 36.20 -23.40
CA GLY A 111 3.39 35.35 -24.57
C GLY A 111 4.01 33.97 -24.25
N LEU A 112 4.22 33.67 -22.97
CA LEU A 112 4.53 32.33 -22.47
C LEU A 112 3.26 31.70 -21.93
N THR A 113 2.83 30.58 -22.52
CA THR A 113 1.73 29.76 -22.01
C THR A 113 2.32 28.64 -21.17
N TYR A 114 1.91 28.51 -19.91
CA TYR A 114 2.15 27.29 -19.14
C TYR A 114 0.87 26.46 -19.12
N GLY A 115 1.02 25.14 -19.17
CA GLY A 115 -0.08 24.20 -19.12
C GLY A 115 0.28 23.01 -18.24
N TYR A 116 -0.47 22.82 -17.16
CA TYR A 116 -0.47 21.61 -16.36
C TYR A 116 -1.48 20.64 -16.96
N GLN A 117 -0.98 19.53 -17.51
CA GLN A 117 -1.80 18.53 -18.20
C GLN A 117 -2.68 17.72 -17.24
N GLY A 118 -2.41 17.79 -15.94
CA GLY A 118 -2.98 16.90 -14.94
C GLY A 118 -1.95 15.91 -14.40
N SER A 119 -2.42 15.10 -13.45
CA SER A 119 -1.68 13.99 -12.86
C SER A 119 -2.46 12.70 -13.01
N TRP A 120 -1.76 11.58 -13.11
CA TRP A 120 -2.36 10.26 -13.15
C TRP A 120 -1.53 9.29 -12.31
N VAL A 121 -2.21 8.29 -11.81
CA VAL A 121 -1.68 7.20 -11.01
C VAL A 121 -1.48 5.99 -11.91
N ARG A 122 -0.38 5.26 -11.70
CA ARG A 122 -0.17 3.93 -12.26
C ARG A 122 0.22 2.95 -11.17
N PHE A 123 -0.40 1.78 -11.15
CA PHE A 123 -0.01 0.67 -10.29
C PHE A 123 0.80 -0.31 -11.13
N ILE A 124 2.06 -0.52 -10.76
CA ILE A 124 3.02 -1.32 -11.55
C ILE A 124 3.81 -2.17 -10.58
N ASP A 125 3.68 -3.49 -10.68
CA ASP A 125 4.29 -4.41 -9.70
C ASP A 125 3.99 -3.91 -8.27
N ASP A 126 4.97 -3.86 -7.36
CA ASP A 126 4.78 -3.38 -5.99
C ASP A 126 4.86 -1.85 -5.80
N VAL A 127 4.73 -1.07 -6.88
CA VAL A 127 4.88 0.40 -6.81
C VAL A 127 3.68 1.16 -7.33
N VAL A 128 3.43 2.30 -6.68
CA VAL A 128 2.52 3.34 -7.18
C VAL A 128 3.34 4.48 -7.77
N GLU A 129 3.08 4.78 -9.04
CA GLU A 129 3.66 5.91 -9.76
C GLU A 129 2.63 7.03 -9.90
N ILE A 130 2.96 8.22 -9.41
CA ILE A 130 2.21 9.44 -9.65
C ILE A 130 2.99 10.27 -10.67
N GLU A 131 2.41 10.45 -11.85
CA GLU A 131 3.02 11.18 -12.95
C GLU A 131 2.21 12.42 -13.27
N SER A 132 2.89 13.54 -13.52
CA SER A 132 2.28 14.85 -13.78
C SER A 132 2.91 15.48 -15.01
N GLY A 133 2.09 15.93 -15.96
CA GLY A 133 2.56 16.55 -17.21
C GLY A 133 2.60 18.08 -17.15
N LEU A 134 3.70 18.69 -17.61
CA LEU A 134 3.88 20.15 -17.63
C LEU A 134 4.43 20.61 -18.97
N HIS A 135 3.74 21.56 -19.59
CA HIS A 135 4.16 22.18 -20.85
C HIS A 135 4.42 23.68 -20.68
N LEU A 136 5.49 24.17 -21.28
CA LEU A 136 5.80 25.60 -21.43
C LEU A 136 5.89 25.92 -22.91
N LYS A 137 4.97 26.74 -23.41
CA LYS A 137 4.88 27.13 -24.81
C LYS A 137 5.23 28.60 -24.98
N TYR A 138 6.19 28.88 -25.86
CA TYR A 138 6.55 30.23 -26.27
C TYR A 138 6.62 30.28 -27.78
N SER A 139 5.76 31.10 -28.40
CA SER A 139 5.63 31.18 -29.85
C SER A 139 5.35 29.78 -30.46
N SER A 140 6.17 29.32 -31.40
CA SER A 140 6.07 27.99 -32.04
C SER A 140 6.77 26.86 -31.28
N PHE A 141 7.47 27.16 -30.18
CA PHE A 141 8.21 26.17 -29.40
C PHE A 141 7.40 25.71 -28.18
N THR A 142 7.36 24.41 -27.94
CA THR A 142 6.76 23.81 -26.72
C THR A 142 7.80 22.96 -26.01
N PHE A 143 8.21 23.39 -24.83
CA PHE A 143 9.00 22.60 -23.91
C PHE A 143 8.07 21.69 -23.11
N LYS A 144 8.46 20.42 -22.96
CA LYS A 144 7.69 19.42 -22.23
C LYS A 144 8.53 18.82 -21.12
N THR A 145 7.95 18.76 -19.94
CA THR A 145 8.54 18.09 -18.79
C THR A 145 7.47 17.30 -18.05
N ARG A 146 7.91 16.49 -17.10
CA ARG A 146 7.04 15.75 -16.21
C ARG A 146 7.57 15.80 -14.79
N ILE A 147 6.70 15.60 -13.82
CA ILE A 147 7.09 15.18 -12.48
C ILE A 147 6.69 13.72 -12.34
N LEU A 148 7.62 12.85 -11.93
CA LEU A 148 7.31 11.47 -11.57
C LEU A 148 7.72 11.26 -10.12
N ILE A 149 6.78 10.74 -9.34
CA ILE A 149 6.96 10.27 -7.98
C ILE A 149 6.61 8.78 -7.96
N THR A 150 7.51 7.93 -7.50
CA THR A 150 7.29 6.48 -7.37
C THR A 150 7.45 6.09 -5.92
N PHE A 151 6.42 5.47 -5.35
CA PHE A 151 6.47 4.89 -4.01
C PHE A 151 6.35 3.37 -4.09
N ARG A 152 7.15 2.67 -3.30
CA ARG A 152 6.95 1.25 -2.98
C ARG A 152 6.13 1.16 -1.70
N LEU A 153 5.11 0.31 -1.72
CA LEU A 153 4.36 -0.03 -0.51
C LEU A 153 4.88 -1.35 0.05
N GLU A 154 5.20 -1.36 1.33
CA GLU A 154 5.47 -2.57 2.09
C GLU A 154 4.54 -2.58 3.29
N ALA A 155 3.61 -3.53 3.34
CA ALA A 155 2.58 -3.57 4.37
C ALA A 155 2.55 -4.92 5.05
N THR A 156 2.65 -4.89 6.38
CA THR A 156 2.54 -6.05 7.27
C THR A 156 1.58 -5.73 8.40
N THR A 157 1.31 -6.72 9.25
CA THR A 157 0.54 -6.49 10.49
C THR A 157 1.28 -5.64 11.52
N GLU A 158 2.59 -5.45 11.36
CA GLU A 158 3.43 -4.68 12.28
C GLU A 158 3.59 -3.24 11.81
N ALA A 159 3.79 -3.04 10.51
CA ALA A 159 4.01 -1.73 9.94
C ALA A 159 3.50 -1.60 8.52
N VAL A 160 3.09 -0.38 8.16
CA VAL A 160 2.85 0.02 6.78
C VAL A 160 3.90 1.06 6.41
N SER A 161 4.73 0.73 5.43
CA SER A 161 5.81 1.56 4.92
C SER A 161 5.50 2.01 3.50
N LEU A 162 5.65 3.31 3.26
CA LEU A 162 5.59 3.91 1.94
C LEU A 162 6.94 4.56 1.62
N LYS A 163 7.76 3.87 0.82
CA LYS A 163 9.13 4.28 0.50
C LYS A 163 9.20 5.00 -0.83
N LEU A 164 9.71 6.24 -0.83
CA LEU A 164 9.96 7.02 -2.04
C LEU A 164 11.18 6.46 -2.79
N GLU A 165 10.92 5.61 -3.77
CA GLU A 165 11.97 5.06 -4.63
C GLU A 165 12.54 6.11 -5.57
N LYS A 166 11.66 6.92 -6.16
CA LYS A 166 12.01 7.80 -7.27
C LYS A 166 11.25 9.12 -7.21
N LEU A 167 11.99 10.21 -7.34
CA LEU A 167 11.46 11.55 -7.60
C LEU A 167 12.25 12.13 -8.78
N THR A 168 11.59 12.50 -9.87
CA THR A 168 12.26 13.09 -11.04
C THR A 168 11.48 14.26 -11.62
N ILE A 169 12.20 15.26 -12.14
CA ILE A 169 11.66 16.24 -13.09
C ILE A 169 12.26 15.96 -14.46
N GLY A 170 11.43 15.55 -15.41
CA GLY A 170 11.88 15.06 -16.70
C GLY A 170 12.69 13.77 -16.56
N ASN A 171 13.98 13.86 -16.90
CA ASN A 171 14.98 12.82 -16.67
C ASN A 171 15.94 13.16 -15.51
N LEU A 172 15.79 14.31 -14.85
CA LEU A 172 16.64 14.73 -13.74
C LEU A 172 16.15 14.04 -12.44
N PRO A 173 16.93 13.12 -11.85
CA PRO A 173 16.60 12.57 -10.54
C PRO A 173 16.79 13.64 -9.46
N LEU A 174 15.82 13.70 -8.54
CA LEU A 174 15.79 14.62 -7.41
C LEU A 174 16.02 13.91 -6.07
N ALA A 175 16.46 12.66 -6.08
CA ALA A 175 16.82 11.93 -4.86
C ALA A 175 17.88 12.67 -4.02
N TRP A 176 18.69 13.54 -4.64
CA TRP A 176 19.66 14.40 -3.95
C TRP A 176 19.03 15.43 -3.01
N LEU A 177 17.74 15.76 -3.17
CA LEU A 177 17.03 16.68 -2.28
C LEU A 177 16.89 16.13 -0.84
N PHE A 178 16.96 14.80 -0.68
CA PHE A 178 16.75 14.13 0.60
C PHE A 178 18.05 13.55 1.21
N GLY A 179 19.19 13.74 0.54
CA GLY A 179 20.48 13.27 1.04
C GLY A 179 21.09 14.20 2.10
N THR A 180 22.35 13.92 2.47
CA THR A 180 23.19 14.73 3.39
C THR A 180 23.46 16.17 2.95
N VAL A 181 22.88 16.59 1.82
CA VAL A 181 22.94 17.95 1.27
C VAL A 181 21.62 18.70 1.55
N SER A 182 20.89 18.33 2.62
CA SER A 182 19.64 18.97 3.08
C SER A 182 19.74 20.48 3.24
N TRP A 183 20.94 21.02 3.53
CA TRP A 183 21.20 22.46 3.58
C TRP A 183 20.81 23.20 2.29
N ALA A 184 20.97 22.59 1.11
CA ALA A 184 20.59 23.21 -0.16
C ALA A 184 19.08 23.14 -0.40
N ALA A 185 18.41 22.08 0.09
CA ALA A 185 16.97 21.96 0.04
C ALA A 185 16.31 23.01 0.93
N GLU A 186 16.73 23.13 2.19
CA GLU A 186 16.26 24.17 3.12
C GLU A 186 16.48 25.59 2.58
N GLN A 187 17.60 25.85 1.87
CA GLN A 187 17.87 27.16 1.27
C GLN A 187 17.03 27.45 0.01
N ILE A 188 16.56 26.42 -0.71
CA ILE A 188 15.75 26.57 -1.93
C ILE A 188 14.24 26.59 -1.60
N THR A 189 13.79 25.74 -0.67
CA THR A 189 12.38 25.60 -0.27
C THR A 189 12.01 26.47 0.92
N GLY A 190 13.00 26.96 1.68
CA GLY A 190 12.82 27.80 2.86
C GLY A 190 12.31 27.06 4.10
N ASN A 191 12.11 25.74 4.03
CA ASN A 191 11.51 24.94 5.08
C ASN A 191 12.16 23.55 5.16
N ASP A 192 12.14 22.98 6.37
CA ASP A 192 12.51 21.59 6.60
C ASP A 192 11.42 20.68 6.03
N ILE A 193 11.78 19.90 5.00
CA ILE A 193 10.88 18.99 4.29
C ILE A 193 10.38 17.90 5.24
N GLU A 194 11.21 17.46 6.18
CA GLU A 194 10.80 16.48 7.19
C GLU A 194 9.70 17.04 8.08
N ALA A 195 9.90 18.27 8.59
CA ALA A 195 8.90 18.94 9.41
C ALA A 195 7.57 19.14 8.68
N ILE A 196 7.59 19.55 7.40
CA ILE A 196 6.36 19.72 6.60
C ILE A 196 5.60 18.40 6.45
N ILE A 197 6.31 17.32 6.10
CA ILE A 197 5.68 16.02 5.89
C ILE A 197 5.13 15.49 7.22
N ASN A 198 5.91 15.55 8.30
CA ASN A 198 5.47 15.10 9.62
C ASN A 198 4.27 15.89 10.16
N ASP A 199 4.21 17.21 9.94
CA ASP A 199 3.03 18.02 10.29
C ASP A 199 1.77 17.54 9.55
N GLN A 200 1.91 17.16 8.27
CA GLN A 200 0.80 16.63 7.48
C GLN A 200 0.37 15.23 7.90
N LEU A 201 1.30 14.41 8.39
CA LEU A 201 1.03 13.06 8.91
C LEU A 201 0.32 13.10 10.28
N ASN A 202 0.30 14.25 10.96
CA ASN A 202 -0.43 14.50 12.20
C ASN A 202 -0.16 13.45 13.30
N GLY A 203 1.07 12.97 13.39
CA GLY A 203 1.51 11.96 14.37
C GLY A 203 0.99 10.54 14.13
N LEU A 204 0.27 10.27 13.04
CA LEU A 204 -0.14 8.91 12.68
C LEU A 204 1.03 8.09 12.16
N ALA A 205 1.89 8.72 11.36
CA ALA A 205 3.09 8.11 10.79
C ALA A 205 4.29 9.05 10.96
N THR A 206 5.48 8.52 10.76
CA THR A 206 6.74 9.28 10.77
C THR A 206 7.40 9.24 9.41
N PHE A 207 8.02 10.34 9.00
CA PHE A 207 8.84 10.41 7.80
C PHE A 207 10.32 10.38 8.17
N ASP A 208 11.05 9.41 7.61
CA ASP A 208 12.51 9.37 7.65
C ASP A 208 13.06 9.97 6.33
N PRO A 209 13.74 11.13 6.37
CA PRO A 209 14.28 11.76 5.17
C PRO A 209 15.47 11.00 4.57
N VAL A 210 16.22 10.24 5.36
CA VAL A 210 17.40 9.48 4.91
C VAL A 210 16.97 8.27 4.11
N GLU A 211 16.04 7.48 4.65
CA GLU A 211 15.44 6.34 3.96
C GLU A 211 14.40 6.77 2.93
N ARG A 212 13.90 8.01 3.04
CA ARG A 212 12.81 8.59 2.25
C ARG A 212 11.54 7.76 2.40
N GLU A 213 11.19 7.48 3.63
CA GLU A 213 10.19 6.48 3.99
C GLU A 213 9.17 7.09 4.95
N ILE A 214 7.89 6.90 4.65
CA ILE A 214 6.80 7.15 5.58
C ILE A 214 6.48 5.83 6.26
N LEU A 215 6.64 5.76 7.58
CA LEU A 215 6.40 4.57 8.38
C LEU A 215 5.21 4.78 9.32
N LEU A 216 4.23 3.89 9.20
CA LEU A 216 3.12 3.74 10.13
C LEU A 216 3.35 2.49 10.97
N ASP A 217 3.60 2.67 12.27
CA ASP A 217 3.72 1.58 13.23
C ASP A 217 2.32 1.20 13.75
N ILE A 218 1.84 0.01 13.38
CA ILE A 218 0.48 -0.44 13.68
C ILE A 218 0.26 -0.66 15.19
N PRO A 219 1.18 -1.31 15.94
CA PRO A 219 1.05 -1.43 17.40
C PRO A 219 0.90 -0.07 18.10
N THR A 220 1.75 0.90 17.75
CA THR A 220 1.71 2.25 18.31
C THR A 220 0.41 2.96 17.95
N LEU A 221 -0.08 2.79 16.71
CA LEU A 221 -1.36 3.33 16.29
C LEU A 221 -2.51 2.77 17.12
N VAL A 222 -2.56 1.45 17.32
CA VAL A 222 -3.60 0.77 18.13
C VAL A 222 -3.54 1.26 19.57
N GLU A 223 -2.36 1.29 20.19
CA GLU A 223 -2.18 1.78 21.56
C GLU A 223 -2.61 3.24 21.72
N THR A 224 -2.31 4.09 20.73
CA THR A 224 -2.65 5.51 20.77
C THR A 224 -4.15 5.74 20.59
N GLN A 225 -4.77 5.08 19.61
CA GLN A 225 -6.20 5.24 19.33
C GLN A 225 -7.09 4.60 20.40
N MET A 226 -6.57 3.59 21.09
CA MET A 226 -7.29 2.83 22.11
C MET A 226 -6.74 3.07 23.52
N ALA A 227 -6.04 4.19 23.74
CA ALA A 227 -5.43 4.53 25.02
C ALA A 227 -6.46 4.56 26.19
N ASP A 228 -7.70 4.94 25.89
CA ASP A 228 -8.81 4.99 26.84
C ASP A 228 -9.51 3.63 27.06
N ASP A 229 -9.18 2.60 26.26
CA ASP A 229 -9.69 1.24 26.39
C ASP A 229 -8.58 0.17 26.20
N PRO A 230 -7.77 -0.06 27.24
CA PRO A 230 -6.66 -1.02 27.19
C PRO A 230 -7.11 -2.46 26.93
N GLN A 231 -8.35 -2.82 27.29
CA GLN A 231 -8.85 -4.17 27.09
C GLN A 231 -9.14 -4.42 25.61
N SER A 232 -9.77 -3.47 24.93
CA SER A 232 -10.00 -3.56 23.51
C SER A 232 -8.70 -3.48 22.71
N ALA A 233 -7.72 -2.67 23.15
CA ALA A 233 -6.38 -2.65 22.55
C ALA A 233 -5.69 -4.03 22.61
N ALA A 234 -5.75 -4.70 23.77
CA ALA A 234 -5.18 -6.04 23.93
C ALA A 234 -5.87 -7.09 23.02
N LEU A 235 -7.18 -6.98 22.83
CA LEU A 235 -7.93 -7.85 21.90
C LEU A 235 -7.49 -7.62 20.46
N VAL A 236 -7.40 -6.36 20.01
CA VAL A 236 -6.95 -6.01 18.65
C VAL A 236 -5.53 -6.50 18.41
N ASN A 237 -4.61 -6.27 19.35
CA ASN A 237 -3.24 -6.78 19.23
C ASN A 237 -3.19 -8.31 19.16
N SER A 238 -4.04 -9.01 19.91
CA SER A 238 -4.16 -10.47 19.82
C SER A 238 -4.69 -10.93 18.46
N LEU A 239 -5.64 -10.20 17.87
CA LEU A 239 -6.15 -10.46 16.53
C LEU A 239 -5.08 -10.21 15.46
N LEU A 240 -4.32 -9.12 15.56
CA LEU A 240 -3.20 -8.83 14.65
C LEU A 240 -2.12 -9.91 14.72
N ALA A 241 -1.78 -10.38 15.92
CA ALA A 241 -0.85 -11.50 16.11
C ALA A 241 -1.38 -12.78 15.45
N PHE A 242 -2.66 -13.12 15.64
CA PHE A 242 -3.29 -14.27 14.98
C PHE A 242 -3.26 -14.15 13.45
N ILE A 243 -3.58 -12.97 12.90
CA ILE A 243 -3.53 -12.69 11.46
C ILE A 243 -2.10 -12.87 10.93
N SER A 244 -1.10 -12.39 11.66
CA SER A 244 0.31 -12.49 11.31
C SER A 244 0.81 -13.94 11.32
N GLU A 245 0.60 -14.66 12.43
CA GLU A 245 1.05 -16.04 12.63
C GLU A 245 0.48 -17.02 11.59
N ASN A 246 -0.71 -16.73 11.06
CA ASN A 246 -1.37 -17.55 10.06
C ASN A 246 -1.25 -17.01 8.64
N GLU A 247 -0.47 -15.94 8.43
CA GLU A 247 -0.28 -15.27 7.13
C GLU A 247 -1.62 -14.99 6.44
N LEU A 248 -2.54 -14.38 7.19
CA LEU A 248 -3.91 -14.12 6.71
C LEU A 248 -4.02 -12.80 5.95
N LEU A 249 -3.13 -11.83 6.19
CA LEU A 249 -3.18 -10.53 5.55
C LEU A 249 -2.29 -10.51 4.29
N ALA A 250 -2.86 -10.08 3.18
CA ALA A 250 -2.13 -9.72 1.97
C ALA A 250 -2.53 -8.32 1.55
N ILE A 251 -1.54 -7.42 1.46
CA ILE A 251 -1.72 -6.04 0.98
C ILE A 251 -0.68 -5.82 -0.11
N GLY A 252 -1.11 -5.31 -1.25
CA GLY A 252 -0.19 -5.05 -2.35
C GLY A 252 -0.90 -4.51 -3.59
N PHE A 253 -0.13 -4.48 -4.67
CA PHE A 253 -0.59 -4.11 -5.99
C PHE A 253 -0.51 -5.33 -6.90
N GLU A 254 -1.58 -5.65 -7.61
CA GLU A 254 -1.65 -6.75 -8.57
C GLU A 254 -2.54 -6.31 -9.74
N ASP A 255 -2.11 -6.56 -10.98
CA ASP A 255 -2.90 -6.32 -12.20
C ASP A 255 -3.63 -4.95 -12.27
N GLU A 256 -2.89 -3.86 -12.04
CA GLU A 256 -3.43 -2.47 -12.02
C GLU A 256 -4.45 -2.21 -10.90
N GLU A 257 -4.47 -3.03 -9.86
CA GLU A 257 -5.31 -2.88 -8.67
C GLU A 257 -4.45 -2.82 -7.41
N PHE A 258 -4.84 -1.98 -6.46
CA PHE A 258 -4.41 -2.06 -5.08
C PHE A 258 -5.41 -2.91 -4.31
N ALA A 259 -4.95 -3.97 -3.66
CA ALA A 259 -5.80 -4.87 -2.90
C ALA A 259 -5.30 -5.07 -1.47
N ALA A 260 -6.23 -5.06 -0.52
CA ALA A 260 -6.03 -5.48 0.87
C ALA A 260 -6.99 -6.62 1.17
N SER A 261 -6.48 -7.82 1.42
CA SER A 261 -7.28 -9.03 1.61
C SER A 261 -6.92 -9.81 2.87
N LEU A 262 -7.94 -10.41 3.47
CA LEU A 262 -7.85 -11.32 4.60
C LEU A 262 -8.25 -12.73 4.15
N ALA A 263 -7.32 -13.67 4.17
CA ALA A 263 -7.53 -15.07 3.80
C ALA A 263 -8.25 -15.87 4.90
N LEU A 264 -9.43 -15.39 5.32
CA LEU A 264 -10.22 -15.98 6.41
C LEU A 264 -10.65 -17.43 6.11
N GLY A 265 -10.73 -17.84 4.84
CA GLY A 265 -10.96 -19.23 4.46
C GLY A 265 -9.96 -20.21 5.07
N LYS A 266 -8.70 -19.80 5.29
CA LYS A 266 -7.69 -20.62 5.98
C LYS A 266 -8.10 -21.03 7.40
N THR A 267 -9.00 -20.26 8.04
CA THR A 267 -9.51 -20.57 9.39
C THR A 267 -10.61 -21.63 9.38
N LYS A 268 -11.12 -22.00 8.20
CA LYS A 268 -12.15 -23.00 8.05
C LYS A 268 -11.56 -24.40 8.25
N ASP A 269 -11.97 -25.03 9.33
CA ASP A 269 -11.74 -26.45 9.52
C ASP A 269 -12.82 -27.26 8.79
N ALA A 270 -12.49 -27.75 7.60
CA ALA A 270 -13.34 -28.66 6.83
C ALA A 270 -13.11 -30.14 7.21
N THR A 271 -12.25 -30.42 8.19
CA THR A 271 -11.98 -31.78 8.63
C THR A 271 -13.25 -32.33 9.28
N ALA A 272 -13.67 -33.52 8.83
CA ALA A 272 -14.82 -34.17 9.43
C ALA A 272 -14.59 -34.32 10.95
N PRO A 273 -15.57 -33.95 11.81
CA PRO A 273 -15.42 -34.12 13.24
C PRO A 273 -15.04 -35.56 13.52
N PHE A 274 -13.96 -35.76 14.29
CA PHE A 274 -13.59 -37.10 14.71
C PHE A 274 -14.78 -37.72 15.42
N THR A 275 -15.36 -38.72 14.78
CA THR A 275 -16.50 -39.46 15.32
C THR A 275 -15.94 -40.75 15.87
N LEU A 276 -16.04 -40.92 17.19
CA LEU A 276 -15.72 -42.20 17.82
C LEU A 276 -16.55 -43.30 17.13
N PRO A 277 -15.93 -44.40 16.68
CA PRO A 277 -16.69 -45.56 16.20
C PRO A 277 -17.73 -45.98 17.24
N LEU A 278 -18.91 -46.45 16.82
CA LEU A 278 -20.01 -46.80 17.74
C LEU A 278 -19.57 -47.81 18.83
N VAL A 279 -18.61 -48.68 18.49
CA VAL A 279 -18.01 -49.67 19.42
C VAL A 279 -17.16 -49.05 20.53
N ASP A 280 -16.68 -47.82 20.32
CA ASP A 280 -15.85 -47.06 21.27
C ASP A 280 -16.67 -45.97 21.98
N GLN A 281 -17.95 -45.81 21.63
CA GLN A 281 -18.87 -44.88 22.30
C GLN A 281 -19.47 -45.54 23.54
N ILE A 282 -19.59 -44.78 24.62
CA ILE A 282 -20.41 -45.18 25.76
C ILE A 282 -21.86 -44.89 25.40
N VAL A 283 -22.62 -45.93 25.04
CA VAL A 283 -23.98 -45.79 24.48
C VAL A 283 -25.03 -45.67 25.58
N ASP A 284 -24.82 -46.33 26.72
CA ASP A 284 -25.68 -46.25 27.90
C ASP A 284 -24.94 -46.47 29.22
N GLU A 285 -25.68 -46.37 30.34
CA GLU A 285 -25.17 -46.55 31.70
C GLU A 285 -24.67 -47.99 31.95
N ALA A 286 -25.26 -49.00 31.30
CA ALA A 286 -24.85 -50.39 31.47
C ALA A 286 -23.50 -50.64 30.78
N ASP A 287 -23.28 -50.07 29.60
CA ASP A 287 -22.00 -50.08 28.89
C ASP A 287 -20.92 -49.33 29.68
N MET A 288 -21.26 -48.17 30.25
CA MET A 288 -20.36 -47.43 31.14
C MET A 288 -19.93 -48.28 32.35
N GLN A 289 -20.89 -48.92 33.02
CA GLN A 289 -20.60 -49.78 34.17
C GLN A 289 -19.79 -51.01 33.78
N SER A 290 -20.01 -51.58 32.61
CA SER A 290 -19.22 -52.69 32.06
C SER A 290 -17.77 -52.29 31.82
N ILE A 291 -17.53 -51.13 31.20
CA ILE A 291 -16.18 -50.59 30.96
C ILE A 291 -15.47 -50.28 32.29
N LEU A 292 -16.17 -49.63 33.23
CA LEU A 292 -15.62 -49.32 34.55
C LEU A 292 -15.30 -50.59 35.34
N ALA A 293 -16.17 -51.61 35.29
CA ALA A 293 -15.95 -52.89 35.95
C ALA A 293 -14.78 -53.67 35.31
N SER A 294 -14.67 -53.66 33.98
CA SER A 294 -13.54 -54.25 33.25
C SER A 294 -12.22 -53.59 33.62
N LYS A 295 -12.16 -52.25 33.65
CA LYS A 295 -10.97 -51.49 34.06
C LYS A 295 -10.65 -51.65 35.54
N ALA A 296 -11.66 -51.69 36.43
CA ALA A 296 -11.46 -51.96 37.85
C ALA A 296 -10.88 -53.37 38.07
N ASN A 297 -11.40 -54.37 37.34
CA ASN A 297 -10.87 -55.74 37.38
C ASN A 297 -9.46 -55.82 36.82
N ALA A 298 -9.14 -55.10 35.74
CA ALA A 298 -7.79 -55.03 35.20
C ALA A 298 -6.80 -54.39 36.19
N ILE A 299 -7.21 -53.35 36.92
CA ILE A 299 -6.40 -52.71 37.98
C ILE A 299 -6.21 -53.64 39.19
N ILE A 300 -7.25 -54.36 39.60
CA ILE A 300 -7.15 -55.35 40.69
C ILE A 300 -6.25 -56.51 40.26
N LEU A 301 -6.37 -56.99 39.03
CA LEU A 301 -5.54 -58.08 38.54
C LEU A 301 -4.09 -57.62 38.38
N SER A 302 -3.85 -56.42 37.86
CA SER A 302 -2.51 -55.86 37.68
C SER A 302 -1.79 -55.61 39.00
N THR A 303 -2.52 -55.22 40.06
CA THR A 303 -1.98 -55.08 41.42
C THR A 303 -1.75 -56.42 42.12
N LEU A 304 -2.50 -57.48 41.77
CA LEU A 304 -2.29 -58.83 42.29
C LEU A 304 -1.18 -59.59 41.55
N THR A 305 -0.92 -59.27 40.28
CA THR A 305 0.15 -59.87 39.46
C THR A 305 1.44 -59.04 39.46
N ALA A 306 1.45 -57.88 40.10
CA ALA A 306 2.66 -57.08 40.28
C ALA A 306 3.65 -57.85 41.18
N THR A 307 4.63 -58.50 40.56
CA THR A 307 5.78 -59.08 41.26
C THR A 307 6.85 -58.01 41.45
N PRO A 308 7.71 -58.12 42.48
CA PRO A 308 8.76 -57.13 42.77
C PRO A 308 9.75 -56.86 41.63
N GLU A 309 9.78 -57.74 40.60
CA GLU A 309 10.68 -57.65 39.46
C GLU A 309 10.10 -56.87 38.25
N ASN A 310 8.80 -56.53 38.24
CA ASN A 310 8.23 -55.65 37.22
C ASN A 310 7.08 -54.78 37.78
N PRO A 311 7.38 -53.58 38.32
CA PRO A 311 6.42 -52.77 39.06
C PRO A 311 5.38 -52.04 38.20
N TYR A 312 5.42 -52.17 36.87
CA TYR A 312 4.49 -51.52 35.95
C TYR A 312 3.95 -52.53 34.91
N PRO A 313 2.86 -53.25 35.22
CA PRO A 313 2.10 -53.94 34.20
C PRO A 313 1.42 -52.88 33.32
N PHE A 314 2.02 -52.57 32.17
CA PHE A 314 1.40 -51.70 31.18
C PHE A 314 0.05 -52.29 30.76
N ILE A 315 -0.97 -51.43 30.73
CA ILE A 315 -2.17 -51.66 29.94
C ILE A 315 -1.71 -51.44 28.48
N GLU A 316 -1.49 -52.50 27.72
CA GLU A 316 -1.45 -52.39 26.26
C GLU A 316 -2.86 -52.02 25.79
N LEU A 317 -2.95 -50.88 25.06
CA LEU A 317 -4.17 -50.32 24.49
C LEU A 317 -4.65 -51.16 23.31
#